data_AF-A0A952M0H0-F1
#
_entry.id   AF-A0A952M0H0-F1
#
_cell.length_a   1.000
_cell.length_b   1.000
_cell.length_c   1.000
_cell.angle_alpha   90.00
_cell.angle_beta   90.00
_cell.angle_gamma   90.00
#
_symmetry.space_group_name_H-M   'P 1'
#
loop_
_entity.id
_entity.type
_entity.pdbx_description
1 polymer ?
#
loop_
_entity_poly.entity_id
_entity_poly.type
_entity_poly.pdbx_seq_one_letter_code
_entity_poly.pdbx_strand_id
1 'polypeptide(L)'
;QPSAELAPEQKDSDSLPPYPQLDAFLQLLLEGDLLDNKDIAFLEARARYLSESEKSRIRYLVDKNEYKRRQAAPVIRVNRRSLGPDRQIPLTAKLSRIPTETTQFEN
;
A
#
# COMPACT_ATOMS: atom_id res chain seq x y z
N GLN A 1 10.37 -16.08 -7.46
CA GLN A 1 9.39 -14.99 -7.20
C GLN A 1 9.22 -14.89 -5.69
N PRO A 2 8.96 -13.70 -5.12
CA PRO A 2 8.73 -13.56 -3.69
C PRO A 2 7.52 -14.41 -3.26
N SER A 3 7.69 -15.15 -2.17
CA SER A 3 6.70 -16.05 -1.60
C SER A 3 6.82 -16.03 -0.07
N ALA A 4 5.69 -16.07 0.62
CA ALA A 4 5.62 -16.23 2.06
C ALA A 4 5.69 -17.70 2.53
N GLU A 5 5.72 -18.69 1.61
CA GLU A 5 5.83 -20.13 1.90
C GLU A 5 4.78 -20.69 2.88
N LEU A 6 3.62 -20.02 3.05
CA LEU A 6 2.57 -20.47 3.98
C LEU A 6 1.68 -21.57 3.39
N ALA A 7 1.69 -21.74 2.07
CA ALA A 7 0.95 -22.76 1.34
C ALA A 7 1.72 -23.26 0.10
N PRO A 8 1.45 -24.48 -0.41
CA PRO A 8 2.06 -24.99 -1.63
C PRO A 8 1.83 -24.05 -2.82
N GLU A 9 2.88 -23.78 -3.61
CA GLU A 9 2.85 -22.93 -4.81
C GLU A 9 2.43 -21.47 -4.59
N GLN A 10 2.36 -20.98 -3.34
CA GLN A 10 1.99 -19.60 -3.04
C GLN A 10 3.00 -18.59 -3.62
N LYS A 11 2.52 -17.54 -4.28
CA LYS A 11 3.35 -16.39 -4.69
C LYS A 11 2.75 -15.08 -4.18
N ASP A 12 3.58 -14.17 -3.71
CA ASP A 12 3.10 -12.88 -3.19
C ASP A 12 2.47 -12.01 -4.29
N SER A 13 2.88 -12.24 -5.53
CA SER A 13 2.30 -11.64 -6.74
C SER A 13 0.85 -12.07 -7.01
N ASP A 14 0.34 -13.10 -6.34
CA ASP A 14 -1.04 -13.56 -6.55
C ASP A 14 -2.05 -12.61 -5.90
N SER A 15 -1.63 -11.86 -4.87
CA SER A 15 -2.52 -11.01 -4.05
C SER A 15 -2.21 -9.52 -4.09
N LEU A 16 -1.06 -9.14 -4.65
CA LEU A 16 -0.54 -7.77 -4.71
C LEU A 16 -0.16 -7.39 -6.14
N PRO A 17 -0.27 -6.11 -6.50
CA PRO A 17 0.27 -5.62 -7.76
C PRO A 17 1.80 -5.82 -7.85
N PRO A 18 2.39 -5.75 -9.04
CA PRO A 18 3.83 -5.85 -9.21
C PRO A 18 4.57 -4.85 -8.32
N TYR A 19 5.59 -5.32 -7.59
CA TYR A 19 6.37 -4.49 -6.65
C TYR A 19 6.83 -3.15 -7.22
N PRO A 20 7.35 -3.05 -8.46
CA PRO A 20 7.76 -1.74 -9.00
C PRO A 20 6.63 -0.70 -9.05
N GLN A 21 5.38 -1.14 -9.25
CA GLN A 21 4.20 -0.25 -9.26
C GLN A 21 3.73 0.03 -7.83
N LEU A 22 3.69 -1.01 -6.99
CA LEU A 22 3.32 -0.92 -5.58
C LEU A 22 4.24 0.03 -4.82
N ASP A 23 5.55 -0.15 -4.94
CA ASP A 23 6.56 0.64 -4.24
C ASP A 23 6.51 2.10 -4.68
N ALA A 24 6.33 2.37 -5.98
CA ALA A 24 6.16 3.72 -6.48
C ALA A 24 4.93 4.41 -5.90
N PHE A 25 3.80 3.70 -5.84
CA PHE A 25 2.58 4.23 -5.22
C PHE A 25 2.70 4.41 -3.71
N LEU A 26 3.36 3.48 -3.00
CA LEU A 26 3.61 3.62 -1.56
C LEU A 26 4.51 4.82 -1.27
N GLN A 27 5.52 5.07 -2.10
CA GLN A 27 6.37 6.23 -1.95
C GLN A 27 5.59 7.54 -2.17
N LEU A 28 4.76 7.63 -3.21
CA LEU A 28 3.84 8.75 -3.40
C LEU A 28 2.88 8.94 -2.22
N LEU A 29 2.27 7.84 -1.76
CA LEU A 29 1.30 7.85 -0.66
C LEU A 29 1.90 8.38 0.64
N LEU A 30 3.17 8.05 0.90
CA LEU A 30 3.83 8.38 2.16
C LEU A 30 4.57 9.71 2.08
N GLU A 31 5.28 9.98 1.00
CA GLU A 31 6.24 11.08 0.91
C GLU A 31 5.84 12.18 -0.08
N GLY A 32 4.70 12.08 -0.77
CA GLY A 32 4.37 12.96 -1.90
C GLY A 32 4.44 14.47 -1.61
N ASP A 33 4.14 14.89 -0.37
CA ASP A 33 4.26 16.29 0.10
C ASP A 33 5.70 16.75 0.34
N LEU A 34 6.67 15.84 0.32
CA LEU A 34 8.10 16.07 0.52
C LEU A 34 8.92 15.88 -0.77
N LEU A 35 8.28 15.52 -1.88
CA LEU A 35 8.92 15.28 -3.17
C LEU A 35 8.79 16.53 -4.07
N ASP A 36 9.73 16.70 -4.99
CA ASP A 36 9.59 17.69 -6.03
C ASP A 36 8.66 17.20 -7.16
N ASN A 37 8.25 18.10 -8.04
CA ASN A 37 7.33 17.77 -9.13
C ASN A 37 7.91 16.70 -10.10
N LYS A 38 9.24 16.61 -10.21
CA LYS A 38 9.91 15.67 -11.12
C LYS A 38 9.84 14.25 -10.55
N ASP A 39 10.13 14.10 -9.26
CA ASP A 39 10.04 12.83 -8.55
C ASP A 39 8.59 12.33 -8.50
N ILE A 40 7.62 13.22 -8.25
CA ILE A 40 6.19 12.89 -8.29
C ILE A 40 5.81 12.33 -9.66
N ALA A 41 6.11 13.05 -10.75
CA ALA A 41 5.79 12.62 -12.10
C ALA A 41 6.44 11.27 -12.47
N PHE A 42 7.68 11.03 -12.01
CA PHE A 42 8.38 9.78 -12.21
C PHE A 42 7.70 8.60 -11.51
N LEU A 43 7.30 8.78 -10.25
CA LEU A 43 6.61 7.74 -9.48
C LEU A 43 5.19 7.49 -10.02
N GLU A 44 4.48 8.55 -10.44
CA GLU A 44 3.17 8.43 -11.07
C GLU A 44 3.24 7.62 -12.37
N ALA A 45 4.25 7.87 -13.20
CA ALA A 45 4.50 7.08 -14.41
C ALA A 45 4.76 5.60 -14.11
N ARG A 46 5.41 5.29 -12.98
CA ARG A 46 5.65 3.90 -12.54
C ARG A 46 4.41 3.24 -11.95
N ALA A 47 3.55 4.00 -11.27
CA ALA A 47 2.30 3.54 -10.70
C ALA A 47 1.11 3.60 -11.68
N ARG A 48 1.33 4.01 -12.94
CA ARG A 48 0.28 4.34 -13.92
C ARG A 48 -0.69 3.21 -14.24
N TYR A 49 -0.29 1.96 -14.01
CA TYR A 49 -1.09 0.78 -14.30
C TYR A 49 -1.96 0.32 -13.12
N LEU A 50 -1.80 0.93 -11.95
CA LEU A 50 -2.69 0.70 -10.82
C LEU A 50 -4.02 1.40 -11.08
N SER A 51 -5.10 0.64 -11.08
CA SER A 51 -6.46 1.18 -11.05
C SER A 51 -6.74 1.95 -9.76
N GLU A 52 -7.74 2.82 -9.78
CA GLU A 52 -8.16 3.55 -8.56
C GLU A 52 -8.68 2.60 -7.46
N SER A 53 -9.28 1.48 -7.84
CA SER A 53 -9.70 0.44 -6.90
C SER A 53 -8.49 -0.25 -6.25
N GLU A 54 -7.44 -0.55 -7.01
CA GLU A 54 -6.18 -1.07 -6.47
C GLU A 54 -5.47 -0.07 -5.55
N LYS A 55 -5.37 1.21 -5.95
CA LYS A 55 -4.79 2.27 -5.11
C LYS A 55 -5.55 2.41 -3.78
N SER A 56 -6.88 2.38 -3.85
CA SER A 56 -7.75 2.42 -2.68
C SER A 56 -7.54 1.19 -1.79
N ARG A 57 -7.40 0.01 -2.40
CA ARG A 57 -7.10 -1.24 -1.69
C ARG A 57 -5.74 -1.19 -1.00
N ILE A 58 -4.70 -0.70 -1.66
CA ILE A 58 -3.37 -0.56 -1.08
C ILE A 58 -3.42 0.38 0.13
N ARG A 59 -4.06 1.55 0.00
CA ARG A 59 -4.21 2.50 1.12
C ARG A 59 -4.92 1.85 2.30
N TYR A 60 -6.02 1.13 2.05
CA TYR A 60 -6.73 0.38 3.09
C TYR A 60 -5.85 -0.69 3.75
N LEU A 61 -5.08 -1.45 2.97
CA LEU A 61 -4.17 -2.47 3.51
C LEU A 61 -3.08 -1.83 4.36
N VAL A 62 -2.49 -0.71 3.94
CA VAL A 62 -1.50 0.02 4.73
C VAL A 62 -2.11 0.40 6.08
N ASP A 63 -3.31 0.97 6.09
CA ASP A 63 -3.97 1.44 7.31
C ASP A 63 -4.36 0.29 8.24
N LYS A 64 -4.98 -0.76 7.68
CA LYS A 64 -5.44 -1.93 8.43
C LYS A 64 -4.30 -2.66 9.14
N ASN A 65 -3.07 -2.61 8.60
CA ASN A 65 -1.93 -3.31 9.18
C ASN A 65 -1.17 -2.49 10.24
N GLU A 66 -1.73 -1.39 10.74
CA GLU A 66 -1.13 -0.59 11.83
C GLU A 66 -0.85 -1.42 13.09
N TYR A 67 -1.75 -2.36 13.42
CA TYR A 67 -1.55 -3.25 14.57
C TYR A 67 -0.26 -4.08 14.46
N LYS A 68 0.10 -4.53 13.25
CA LYS A 68 1.34 -5.28 13.03
C LYS A 68 2.57 -4.40 13.28
N ARG A 69 2.49 -3.13 12.86
CA ARG A 69 3.60 -2.17 13.03
C ARG A 69 3.84 -1.82 14.49
N ARG A 70 2.79 -1.72 15.30
CA ARG A 70 2.94 -1.49 16.75
C ARG A 70 3.55 -2.68 17.51
N GLN A 71 3.46 -3.88 16.94
CA GLN A 71 4.06 -5.09 17.52
C GLN A 71 5.46 -5.38 16.95
N ALA A 72 5.93 -4.60 15.96
CA ALA A 72 7.23 -4.80 15.36
C ALA A 72 8.36 -4.43 16.32
N ALA A 73 9.50 -5.12 16.20
CA ALA A 73 10.74 -4.74 16.84
C ALA A 73 11.19 -3.33 16.36
N PRO A 74 12.11 -2.65 17.08
CA PRO A 74 12.67 -1.38 16.62
C PRO A 74 13.24 -1.47 15.19
N VAL A 75 12.84 -0.56 14.31
CA VAL A 75 13.22 -0.53 12.89
C VAL A 75 14.00 0.75 12.57
N ILE A 76 15.04 0.63 11.75
CA ILE A 76 15.82 1.78 11.26
C ILE A 76 15.02 2.50 10.17
N ARG A 77 14.90 3.83 10.29
CA ARG A 77 14.28 4.66 9.24
C ARG A 77 15.27 4.90 8.10
N VAL A 78 14.91 4.47 6.89
CA VAL A 78 15.68 4.70 5.65
C VAL A 78 15.07 5.75 4.73
N ASN A 79 13.76 5.98 4.87
CA ASN A 79 12.95 6.87 4.03
C ASN A 79 12.70 8.22 4.74
N ARG A 80 12.22 9.24 4.01
CA ARG A 80 11.93 10.58 4.56
C ARG A 80 10.79 10.52 5.57
N ARG A 81 9.83 9.61 5.36
CA ARG A 81 8.71 9.37 6.29
C ARG A 81 8.62 7.90 6.69
N SER A 82 8.34 7.66 7.97
CA SER A 82 8.17 6.33 8.54
C SER A 82 6.69 5.92 8.64
N LEU A 83 6.42 4.62 8.47
CA LEU A 83 5.08 4.03 8.66
C LEU A 83 4.68 3.85 10.14
N GLY A 84 5.41 4.46 11.07
CA GLY A 84 5.15 4.38 12.51
C GLY A 84 4.97 5.77 13.10
N PRO A 85 6.01 6.37 13.72
CA PRO A 85 5.91 7.69 14.36
C PRO A 85 5.26 8.78 13.50
N ASP A 86 5.60 8.83 12.21
CA ASP A 86 5.15 9.92 11.33
C ASP A 86 3.73 9.71 10.79
N ARG A 87 3.17 8.51 10.92
CA ARG A 87 1.85 8.15 10.38
C ARG A 87 1.15 7.12 11.25
N GLN A 88 0.61 7.58 12.37
CA GLN A 88 -0.14 6.74 13.29
C GLN A 88 -1.64 6.78 13.01
N ILE A 89 -2.26 5.62 13.01
CA ILE A 89 -3.72 5.46 12.96
C ILE A 89 -4.17 4.82 14.29
N PRO A 90 -5.31 5.21 14.88
CA PRO A 90 -5.85 4.50 16.03
C PRO A 90 -6.09 3.02 15.72
N LEU A 91 -5.70 2.10 16.60
CA LEU A 91 -5.83 0.65 16.37
C LEU A 91 -7.28 0.21 16.11
N THR A 92 -8.24 0.88 16.75
CA THR A 92 -9.68 0.63 16.62
C THR A 92 -10.36 1.64 15.70
N ALA A 93 -9.60 2.32 14.83
CA ALA A 93 -10.16 3.26 13.88
C ALA A 93 -11.13 2.58 12.91
N LYS A 94 -12.25 3.24 12.63
CA LYS A 94 -13.16 2.83 11.56
C LYS A 94 -12.57 3.29 10.22
N LEU A 95 -11.92 2.37 9.51
CA LEU A 95 -11.42 2.62 8.16
C LEU A 95 -12.58 2.61 7.16
N SER A 96 -12.62 3.59 6.24
CA SER A 96 -13.58 3.60 5.14
C SER A 96 -13.35 2.35 4.26
N ARG A 97 -14.43 1.61 3.97
CA ARG A 97 -14.36 0.44 3.09
C ARG A 97 -14.04 0.90 1.66
N ILE A 98 -13.23 0.11 0.97
CA ILE A 98 -13.04 0.22 -0.48
C ILE A 98 -14.43 0.04 -1.13
N PRO A 99 -14.89 0.90 -2.04
CA PRO A 99 -16.05 0.60 -2.85
C PRO A 99 -15.73 -0.65 -3.67
N THR A 100 -16.33 -1.78 -3.33
CA THR A 100 -16.38 -2.91 -4.27
C THR A 100 -17.23 -2.46 -5.44
N GLU A 101 -16.67 -2.47 -6.65
CA GLU A 101 -17.46 -2.34 -7.86
C GLU A 101 -18.60 -3.36 -7.78
N THR A 102 -19.82 -2.86 -7.72
CA THR A 102 -21.04 -3.67 -7.77
C THR A 102 -21.02 -4.39 -9.12
N THR A 103 -20.61 -5.66 -9.13
CA THR A 103 -20.90 -6.54 -10.27
C THR A 103 -22.42 -6.63 -10.35
N GLN A 104 -23.01 -5.87 -11.27
CA GLN A 104 -24.38 -6.06 -11.68
C GLN A 104 -24.45 -7.42 -12.36
N PHE A 105 -24.83 -8.44 -11.61
CA PHE A 105 -25.39 -9.64 -12.21
C PHE A 105 -26.79 -9.23 -12.71
N GLU A 106 -26.87 -8.86 -13.98
CA GLU A 106 -28.15 -8.77 -14.69
C GLU A 106 -28.77 -10.18 -14.73
N ASN A 107 -30.03 -10.25 -14.28
CA ASN A 107 -30.90 -11.43 -14.41
C ASN A 107 -31.41 -11.57 -15.84
#